data_AF-A0A7Z0BS97-F1
#
_entry.id   AF-A0A7Z0BS97-F1
#
_cell.length_a   1.000
_cell.length_b   1.000
_cell.length_c   1.000
_cell.angle_alpha   90.00
_cell.angle_beta   90.00
_cell.angle_gamma   90.00
#
_symmetry.space_group_name_H-M   'P 1'
#
loop_
_entity.id
_entity.type
_entity.pdbx_description
1 polymer ?
#
loop_
_entity_poly.entity_id
_entity_poly.type
_entity_poly.pdbx_seq_one_letter_code
_entity_poly.pdbx_strand_id
1 'polypeptide(L)'
;MIDLPSFSRLCITAVSLLMTGSVVASQISRQPAEVLQYYNAPLPSSAAQMRAWSDGDPTFPPVGHVLDKITRGDVLWLKRWREAAARVPSRDVNNWVQQWQRDLLFTTKTPEFCSFARASMERADLALKLAVSRSFASDCATAVDAKLLEAEGVPPIALVDFYASQTEAGLPPVFMPRLEQAVRSVINGSKGYEQRYAAFTLANLQQSAATQALLRIHKQIADQRLADEVAMALMRTDDAEALALANEACQRRTRDPICDSEQKQYYDGQPEQPPPVDTQFVKERITALAAAGFDRVGQLNPAQQSSADAEWLLTEAGYIHSFDVETGMFPNQHDSLLRDLATRLSPDLDDVFFEETYPPQDNGQYRLLAYADGFLYQCEAANYGDWYDVEAVLSLLNRLVEDRGLTQRFVVLHSTDQIASVAVAPRSALQFAFDQRWIVPGQAQQAMESGKAFEAEVLRDLQR
;
A
#
# COMPACT_ATOMS: atom_id res chain seq x y z
N MET A 1 -29.60 59.89 37.34
CA MET A 1 -28.39 59.93 38.18
C MET A 1 -28.08 58.52 38.61
N ILE A 2 -27.22 57.85 37.85
CA ILE A 2 -26.28 56.77 38.22
C ILE A 2 -25.33 56.74 37.02
N ASP A 3 -24.05 57.06 37.30
CA ASP A 3 -22.93 57.06 36.37
C ASP A 3 -22.55 55.63 35.96
N LEU A 4 -22.13 55.46 34.70
CA LEU A 4 -21.32 54.32 34.25
C LEU A 4 -20.07 54.84 33.52
N PRO A 5 -18.87 54.29 33.80
CA PRO A 5 -17.62 54.88 33.38
C PRO A 5 -17.08 54.37 32.04
N SER A 6 -16.34 55.29 31.40
CA SER A 6 -15.29 55.13 30.40
C SER A 6 -14.53 53.80 30.44
N PHE A 7 -14.50 53.08 29.31
CA PHE A 7 -13.51 52.04 29.03
C PHE A 7 -12.51 52.51 27.98
N SER A 8 -11.26 52.62 28.43
CA SER A 8 -10.06 52.93 27.67
C SER A 8 -9.76 51.86 26.61
N ARG A 9 -9.40 52.31 25.41
CA ARG A 9 -8.84 51.49 24.33
C ARG A 9 -7.46 50.95 24.76
N LEU A 10 -7.32 49.63 24.88
CA LEU A 10 -6.02 48.95 24.86
C LEU A 10 -5.77 48.47 23.42
N CYS A 11 -4.80 49.09 22.74
CA CYS A 11 -4.18 48.51 21.55
C CYS A 11 -3.27 47.36 22.01
N ILE A 12 -3.69 46.12 21.75
CA ILE A 12 -2.81 44.96 21.84
C ILE A 12 -2.22 44.74 20.45
N THR A 13 -0.98 45.15 20.27
CA THR A 13 -0.16 44.80 19.11
C THR A 13 0.28 43.34 19.29
N ALA A 14 -0.49 42.41 18.73
CA ALA A 14 -0.07 41.01 18.64
C ALA A 14 1.01 40.91 17.55
N VAL A 15 2.28 40.82 17.97
CA VAL A 15 3.38 40.43 17.10
C VAL A 15 3.31 38.91 16.95
N SER A 16 2.66 38.45 15.88
CA SER A 16 2.76 37.06 15.44
C SER A 16 4.19 36.80 14.98
N LEU A 17 4.97 36.10 15.82
CA LEU A 17 6.21 35.47 15.40
C LEU A 17 5.83 34.30 14.48
N LEU A 18 5.70 34.58 13.17
CA LEU A 18 5.74 33.54 12.15
C LEU A 18 7.16 32.98 12.15
N MET A 19 7.35 31.81 12.73
CA MET A 19 8.53 30.97 12.48
C MET A 19 8.46 30.54 11.01
N THR A 20 8.91 31.41 10.10
CA THR A 20 9.22 31.01 8.73
C THR A 20 10.47 30.13 8.80
N GLY A 21 10.28 28.83 9.08
CA GLY A 21 11.31 27.85 8.80
C GLY A 21 11.64 27.97 7.33
N SER A 22 12.80 28.53 7.01
CA SER A 22 13.28 28.57 5.63
C SER A 22 13.46 27.12 5.21
N VAL A 23 12.57 26.64 4.34
CA VAL A 23 12.75 25.39 3.61
C VAL A 23 14.00 25.59 2.77
N VAL A 24 15.13 25.08 3.26
CA VAL A 24 16.36 25.03 2.49
C VAL A 24 16.11 23.96 1.45
N ALA A 25 15.84 24.36 0.21
CA ALA A 25 15.71 23.42 -0.90
C ALA A 25 16.91 22.47 -0.86
N SER A 26 16.66 21.17 -0.67
CA SER A 26 17.72 20.17 -0.52
C SER A 26 18.65 20.25 -1.72
N GLN A 27 19.91 20.66 -1.48
CA GLN A 27 20.87 20.81 -2.55
C GLN A 27 21.20 19.42 -3.12
N ILE A 28 20.80 19.16 -4.36
CA ILE A 28 21.14 17.90 -5.04
C ILE A 28 22.58 18.00 -5.52
N SER A 29 23.44 17.14 -4.99
CA SER A 29 24.80 16.96 -5.48
C SER A 29 24.82 15.91 -6.61
N ARG A 30 25.74 16.10 -7.56
CA ARG A 30 25.96 15.21 -8.69
C ARG A 30 27.44 14.96 -8.84
N GLN A 31 27.85 13.69 -8.83
CA GLN A 31 29.26 13.30 -9.00
C GLN A 31 29.38 12.05 -9.87
N PRO A 32 30.50 11.85 -10.60
CA PRO A 32 30.72 10.62 -11.35
C PRO A 32 30.67 9.39 -10.44
N ALA A 33 29.92 8.36 -10.84
CA ALA A 33 29.84 7.08 -10.13
C ALA A 33 29.36 5.96 -11.07
N GLU A 34 29.91 4.76 -10.89
CA GLU A 34 29.37 3.56 -11.55
C GLU A 34 28.20 2.99 -10.74
N VAL A 35 27.26 2.32 -11.45
CA VAL A 35 26.22 1.54 -10.79
C VAL A 35 26.88 0.44 -9.97
N LEU A 36 26.40 0.26 -8.75
CA LEU A 36 27.02 -0.65 -7.79
C LEU A 36 26.86 -2.11 -8.24
N GLN A 37 27.95 -2.87 -8.17
CA GLN A 37 27.99 -4.25 -8.66
C GLN A 37 26.98 -5.17 -7.95
N TYR A 38 26.57 -4.85 -6.73
CA TYR A 38 25.65 -5.69 -5.95
C TYR A 38 24.21 -5.74 -6.51
N TYR A 39 23.81 -4.83 -7.41
CA TYR A 39 22.54 -4.97 -8.13
C TYR A 39 22.46 -6.28 -8.95
N ASN A 40 23.63 -6.80 -9.32
CA ASN A 40 23.78 -8.06 -10.04
C ASN A 40 24.08 -9.26 -9.12
N ALA A 41 24.17 -9.06 -7.80
CA ALA A 41 24.47 -10.14 -6.85
C ALA A 41 23.34 -11.17 -6.73
N PRO A 42 23.61 -12.45 -6.47
CA PRO A 42 22.56 -13.47 -6.37
C PRO A 42 21.55 -13.15 -5.25
N LEU A 43 20.29 -13.53 -5.43
CA LEU A 43 19.29 -13.43 -4.35
C LEU A 43 19.53 -14.48 -3.26
N PRO A 44 19.10 -14.23 -2.01
CA PRO A 44 19.27 -15.17 -0.92
C PRO A 44 18.62 -16.53 -1.19
N SER A 45 19.32 -17.59 -0.83
CA SER A 45 18.91 -18.99 -1.05
C SER A 45 18.96 -19.81 0.24
N SER A 46 18.93 -19.16 1.41
CA SER A 46 18.83 -19.83 2.72
C SER A 46 18.25 -18.88 3.76
N ALA A 47 17.82 -19.40 4.90
CA ALA A 47 17.28 -18.60 6.00
C ALA A 47 18.32 -17.63 6.60
N ALA A 48 19.60 -18.04 6.64
CA ALA A 48 20.68 -17.17 7.11
C ALA A 48 20.94 -16.00 6.15
N GLN A 49 20.95 -16.28 4.83
CA GLN A 49 21.11 -15.24 3.81
C GLN A 49 19.91 -14.29 3.76
N MET A 50 18.67 -14.79 3.95
CA MET A 50 17.49 -13.92 4.03
C MET A 50 17.60 -12.93 5.18
N ARG A 51 18.05 -13.38 6.37
CA ARG A 51 18.28 -12.47 7.51
C ARG A 51 19.33 -11.41 7.21
N ALA A 52 20.50 -11.83 6.70
CA ALA A 52 21.55 -10.89 6.31
C ALA A 52 21.05 -9.87 5.28
N TRP A 53 20.26 -10.32 4.31
CA TRP A 53 19.66 -9.45 3.31
C TRP A 53 18.67 -8.44 3.91
N SER A 54 17.77 -8.89 4.79
CA SER A 54 16.86 -8.02 5.54
C SER A 54 17.61 -7.03 6.44
N ASP A 55 18.78 -7.41 6.95
CA ASP A 55 19.65 -6.56 7.76
C ASP A 55 20.51 -5.59 6.91
N GLY A 56 20.32 -5.57 5.58
CA GLY A 56 21.02 -4.65 4.67
C GLY A 56 22.43 -5.08 4.27
N ASP A 57 22.75 -6.38 4.29
CA ASP A 57 24.05 -6.89 3.86
C ASP A 57 24.33 -6.50 2.38
N PRO A 58 25.40 -5.72 2.10
CA PRO A 58 25.69 -5.18 0.78
C PRO A 58 26.20 -6.25 -0.22
N THR A 59 26.33 -7.51 0.20
CA THR A 59 26.58 -8.64 -0.71
C THR A 59 25.33 -9.06 -1.48
N PHE A 60 24.16 -8.53 -1.12
CA PHE A 60 22.89 -8.71 -1.83
C PHE A 60 22.42 -7.40 -2.46
N PRO A 61 21.55 -7.45 -3.49
CA PRO A 61 20.87 -6.25 -4.00
C PRO A 61 19.95 -5.63 -2.93
N PRO A 62 19.61 -4.32 -3.00
CA PRO A 62 18.74 -3.69 -2.01
C PRO A 62 17.35 -4.35 -1.95
N VAL A 63 16.82 -4.58 -0.74
CA VAL A 63 15.55 -5.30 -0.52
C VAL A 63 14.40 -4.69 -1.31
N GLY A 64 14.13 -3.39 -1.14
CA GLY A 64 13.05 -2.68 -1.83
C GLY A 64 13.16 -2.78 -3.35
N HIS A 65 14.36 -2.62 -3.91
CA HIS A 65 14.58 -2.75 -5.36
C HIS A 65 14.16 -4.13 -5.88
N VAL A 66 14.52 -5.21 -5.17
CA VAL A 66 14.14 -6.57 -5.58
C VAL A 66 12.64 -6.77 -5.48
N LEU A 67 12.02 -6.34 -4.37
CA LEU A 67 10.59 -6.48 -4.16
C LEU A 67 9.81 -5.78 -5.27
N ASP A 68 10.13 -4.50 -5.54
CA ASP A 68 9.44 -3.71 -6.57
C ASP A 68 9.60 -4.33 -7.97
N LYS A 69 10.79 -4.83 -8.30
CA LYS A 69 11.02 -5.49 -9.59
C LYS A 69 10.25 -6.81 -9.69
N ILE A 70 10.21 -7.61 -8.62
CA ILE A 70 9.45 -8.86 -8.60
C ILE A 70 7.95 -8.59 -8.72
N THR A 71 7.39 -7.67 -7.94
CA THR A 71 5.95 -7.40 -7.85
C THR A 71 5.40 -6.75 -9.13
N ARG A 72 6.27 -6.07 -9.89
CA ARG A 72 5.99 -5.57 -11.24
C ARG A 72 6.16 -6.61 -12.35
N GLY A 73 6.63 -7.81 -12.01
CA GLY A 73 6.82 -8.89 -12.95
C GLY A 73 8.02 -8.73 -13.88
N ASP A 74 9.08 -8.05 -13.44
CA ASP A 74 10.32 -7.94 -14.21
C ASP A 74 10.90 -9.34 -14.48
N VAL A 75 11.03 -9.68 -15.77
CA VAL A 75 11.39 -11.03 -16.24
C VAL A 75 12.75 -11.48 -15.70
N LEU A 76 13.73 -10.57 -15.60
CA LEU A 76 15.06 -10.90 -15.12
C LEU A 76 15.03 -11.19 -13.60
N TRP A 77 14.33 -10.36 -12.83
CA TRP A 77 14.24 -10.54 -11.37
C TRP A 77 13.40 -11.75 -10.99
N LEU A 78 12.28 -12.00 -11.69
CA LEU A 78 11.48 -13.22 -11.52
C LEU A 78 12.29 -14.49 -11.83
N LYS A 79 13.15 -14.45 -12.86
CA LYS A 79 14.08 -15.55 -13.16
C LYS A 79 15.07 -15.76 -12.01
N ARG A 80 15.71 -14.69 -11.51
CA ARG A 80 16.66 -14.75 -10.38
C ARG A 80 16.02 -15.30 -9.11
N TRP A 81 14.77 -14.91 -8.82
CA TRP A 81 14.03 -15.39 -7.66
C TRP A 81 13.75 -16.89 -7.74
N ARG A 82 13.32 -17.38 -8.90
CA ARG A 82 13.16 -18.81 -9.16
C ARG A 82 14.47 -19.58 -9.01
N GLU A 83 15.57 -19.06 -9.54
CA GLU A 83 16.89 -19.69 -9.39
C GLU A 83 17.36 -19.74 -7.93
N ALA A 84 17.06 -18.72 -7.14
CA ALA A 84 17.35 -18.71 -5.71
C ALA A 84 16.48 -19.72 -4.95
N ALA A 85 15.18 -19.77 -5.24
CA ALA A 85 14.23 -20.72 -4.64
C ALA A 85 14.66 -22.18 -4.88
N ALA A 86 15.10 -22.50 -6.10
CA ALA A 86 15.59 -23.84 -6.46
C ALA A 86 16.85 -24.29 -5.69
N ARG A 87 17.57 -23.35 -5.04
CA ARG A 87 18.76 -23.63 -4.24
C ARG A 87 18.48 -23.67 -2.72
N VAL A 88 17.24 -23.43 -2.29
CA VAL A 88 16.90 -23.39 -0.86
C VAL A 88 16.99 -24.79 -0.24
N PRO A 89 17.83 -25.00 0.80
CA PRO A 89 17.88 -26.28 1.51
C PRO A 89 16.52 -26.60 2.15
N SER A 90 16.08 -27.86 2.12
CA SER A 90 14.77 -28.27 2.66
C SER A 90 14.54 -27.83 4.12
N ARG A 91 15.61 -27.81 4.94
CA ARG A 91 15.56 -27.34 6.34
C ARG A 91 15.29 -25.84 6.50
N ASP A 92 15.54 -25.05 5.46
CA ASP A 92 15.43 -23.59 5.47
C ASP A 92 14.16 -23.09 4.76
N VAL A 93 13.45 -23.96 4.03
CA VAL A 93 12.28 -23.59 3.19
C VAL A 93 11.26 -22.77 3.98
N ASN A 94 10.87 -23.21 5.19
CA ASN A 94 9.83 -22.51 5.96
C ASN A 94 10.24 -21.08 6.33
N ASN A 95 11.47 -20.88 6.83
CA ASN A 95 11.96 -19.55 7.22
C ASN A 95 12.17 -18.65 6.01
N TRP A 96 12.67 -19.21 4.90
CA TRP A 96 12.85 -18.48 3.64
C TRP A 96 11.49 -18.03 3.07
N VAL A 97 10.50 -18.92 3.06
CA VAL A 97 9.12 -18.64 2.61
C VAL A 97 8.45 -17.58 3.49
N GLN A 98 8.51 -17.71 4.81
CA GLN A 98 7.88 -16.76 5.73
C GLN A 98 8.43 -15.34 5.55
N GLN A 99 9.72 -15.21 5.29
CA GLN A 99 10.34 -13.92 5.02
C GLN A 99 9.78 -13.30 3.72
N TRP A 100 9.77 -14.04 2.61
CA TRP A 100 9.18 -13.54 1.35
C TRP A 100 7.69 -13.21 1.46
N GLN A 101 6.91 -14.04 2.14
CA GLN A 101 5.49 -13.77 2.34
C GLN A 101 5.24 -12.48 3.13
N ARG A 102 6.10 -12.20 4.13
CA ARG A 102 6.04 -10.95 4.89
C ARG A 102 6.40 -9.75 4.02
N ASP A 103 7.51 -9.86 3.29
CA ASP A 103 8.02 -8.76 2.47
C ASP A 103 7.11 -8.43 1.28
N LEU A 104 6.31 -9.39 0.80
CA LEU A 104 5.37 -9.20 -0.29
C LEU A 104 3.95 -8.77 0.17
N LEU A 105 3.62 -8.85 1.46
CA LEU A 105 2.24 -8.71 1.96
C LEU A 105 1.60 -7.35 1.61
N PHE A 106 2.38 -6.27 1.65
CA PHE A 106 1.89 -4.90 1.46
C PHE A 106 2.34 -4.28 0.14
N THR A 107 2.66 -5.11 -0.85
CA THR A 107 3.11 -4.63 -2.17
C THR A 107 1.99 -4.78 -3.21
N THR A 108 1.90 -3.84 -4.14
CA THR A 108 0.95 -3.94 -5.27
C THR A 108 1.46 -4.93 -6.31
N LYS A 109 0.61 -5.87 -6.75
CA LYS A 109 0.98 -6.88 -7.76
C LYS A 109 0.45 -6.52 -9.13
N THR A 110 1.32 -6.61 -10.15
CA THR A 110 0.91 -6.39 -11.54
C THR A 110 0.38 -7.69 -12.19
N PRO A 111 -0.34 -7.58 -13.33
CA PRO A 111 -0.75 -8.75 -14.11
C PRO A 111 0.40 -9.69 -14.48
N GLU A 112 1.60 -9.15 -14.74
CA GLU A 112 2.80 -9.92 -15.05
C GLU A 112 3.27 -10.77 -13.86
N PHE A 113 3.30 -10.18 -12.65
CA PHE A 113 3.56 -10.95 -11.43
C PHE A 113 2.49 -12.03 -11.23
N CYS A 114 1.21 -11.69 -11.41
CA CYS A 114 0.11 -12.64 -11.23
C CYS A 114 0.19 -13.83 -12.20
N SER A 115 0.60 -13.57 -13.45
CA SER A 115 0.89 -14.62 -14.43
C SER A 115 2.03 -15.53 -13.96
N PHE A 116 3.13 -14.96 -13.48
CA PHE A 116 4.25 -15.71 -12.91
C PHE A 116 3.86 -16.53 -11.67
N ALA A 117 3.06 -15.95 -10.77
CA ALA A 117 2.63 -16.58 -9.53
C ALA A 117 1.72 -17.79 -9.81
N ARG A 118 0.75 -17.64 -10.73
CA ARG A 118 -0.11 -18.73 -11.20
C ARG A 118 0.72 -19.89 -11.76
N ALA A 119 1.64 -19.59 -12.69
CA ALA A 119 2.52 -20.60 -13.27
C ALA A 119 3.45 -21.26 -12.23
N SER A 120 3.78 -20.56 -11.14
CA SER A 120 4.60 -21.11 -10.05
C SER A 120 3.78 -22.03 -9.13
N MET A 121 2.49 -21.74 -8.92
CA MET A 121 1.58 -22.60 -8.15
C MET A 121 1.30 -23.95 -8.82
N GLU A 122 1.35 -24.00 -10.15
CA GLU A 122 1.17 -25.23 -10.95
C GLU A 122 2.40 -26.14 -10.97
N ARG A 123 3.57 -25.65 -10.53
CA ARG A 123 4.85 -26.37 -10.64
C ARG A 123 5.21 -27.10 -9.35
N ALA A 124 6.17 -28.02 -9.48
CA ALA A 124 6.69 -28.83 -8.38
C ALA A 124 7.79 -28.15 -7.53
N ASP A 125 8.15 -26.88 -7.81
CA ASP A 125 9.13 -26.14 -7.01
C ASP A 125 8.48 -25.71 -5.69
N LEU A 126 8.72 -26.49 -4.64
CA LEU A 126 8.09 -26.30 -3.34
C LEU A 126 8.41 -24.92 -2.74
N ALA A 127 9.67 -24.49 -2.74
CA ALA A 127 10.06 -23.24 -2.09
C ALA A 127 9.40 -22.03 -2.77
N LEU A 128 9.47 -21.95 -4.10
CA LEU A 128 8.86 -20.86 -4.84
C LEU A 128 7.32 -20.88 -4.73
N LYS A 129 6.70 -22.06 -4.89
CA LYS A 129 5.24 -22.23 -4.75
C LYS A 129 4.76 -21.70 -3.40
N LEU A 130 5.43 -22.08 -2.32
CA LEU A 130 5.05 -21.63 -0.98
C LEU A 130 5.26 -20.12 -0.81
N ALA A 131 6.37 -19.56 -1.30
CA ALA A 131 6.66 -18.13 -1.18
C ALA A 131 5.64 -17.25 -1.94
N VAL A 132 5.21 -17.64 -3.14
CA VAL A 132 4.21 -16.88 -3.91
C VAL A 132 2.77 -17.09 -3.44
N SER A 133 2.49 -18.18 -2.72
CA SER A 133 1.11 -18.64 -2.49
C SER A 133 0.22 -17.61 -1.80
N ARG A 134 0.76 -16.83 -0.85
CA ARG A 134 0.00 -15.82 -0.11
C ARG A 134 -0.42 -14.65 -0.99
N SER A 135 0.54 -14.00 -1.66
CA SER A 135 0.25 -12.92 -2.61
C SER A 135 -0.56 -13.39 -3.82
N PHE A 136 -0.36 -14.64 -4.27
CA PHE A 136 -1.22 -15.20 -5.31
C PHE A 136 -2.67 -15.27 -4.85
N ALA A 137 -2.92 -15.76 -3.64
CA ALA A 137 -4.25 -15.91 -3.08
C ALA A 137 -4.98 -14.58 -2.87
N SER A 138 -4.30 -13.59 -2.28
CA SER A 138 -4.89 -12.28 -1.97
C SER A 138 -5.05 -11.41 -3.21
N ASP A 139 -4.04 -11.35 -4.09
CA ASP A 139 -3.93 -10.27 -5.07
C ASP A 139 -4.21 -10.73 -6.52
N CYS A 140 -4.10 -12.03 -6.82
CA CYS A 140 -4.05 -12.54 -8.19
C CYS A 140 -5.08 -13.61 -8.53
N ALA A 141 -5.46 -14.41 -7.54
CA ALA A 141 -6.32 -15.57 -7.72
C ALA A 141 -7.76 -15.12 -7.97
N THR A 142 -8.43 -15.87 -8.83
CA THR A 142 -9.87 -15.72 -9.09
C THR A 142 -10.57 -17.05 -8.79
N ALA A 143 -11.90 -17.07 -8.90
CA ALA A 143 -12.68 -18.29 -8.71
C ALA A 143 -12.18 -19.51 -9.54
N VAL A 144 -11.56 -19.30 -10.72
CA VAL A 144 -11.04 -20.41 -11.53
C VAL A 144 -9.78 -21.05 -10.94
N ASP A 145 -9.08 -20.33 -10.05
CA ASP A 145 -7.82 -20.76 -9.43
C ASP A 145 -8.03 -21.52 -8.12
N ALA A 146 -9.27 -21.67 -7.64
CA ALA A 146 -9.59 -22.26 -6.34
C ALA A 146 -8.90 -23.63 -6.12
N LYS A 147 -8.91 -24.49 -7.15
CA LYS A 147 -8.26 -25.82 -7.10
C LYS A 147 -6.76 -25.78 -6.82
N LEU A 148 -6.06 -24.73 -7.26
CA LEU A 148 -4.62 -24.57 -7.01
C LEU A 148 -4.35 -24.31 -5.52
N LEU A 149 -5.23 -23.56 -4.86
CA LEU A 149 -5.14 -23.17 -3.45
C LEU A 149 -5.70 -24.24 -2.50
N GLU A 150 -6.63 -25.04 -3.00
CA GLU A 150 -7.18 -26.22 -2.32
C GLU A 150 -6.27 -27.44 -2.35
N ALA A 151 -5.16 -27.40 -3.10
CA ALA A 151 -4.23 -28.51 -3.21
C ALA A 151 -3.48 -28.76 -1.89
N GLU A 152 -3.21 -30.02 -1.54
CA GLU A 152 -2.34 -30.35 -0.40
C GLU A 152 -0.98 -29.63 -0.49
N GLY A 153 -0.46 -29.24 0.67
CA GLY A 153 0.80 -28.51 0.80
C GLY A 153 0.71 -27.00 0.59
N VAL A 154 -0.43 -26.44 0.16
CA VAL A 154 -0.65 -24.98 0.20
C VAL A 154 -0.79 -24.53 1.66
N PRO A 155 -0.10 -23.44 2.08
CA PRO A 155 -0.20 -22.93 3.45
C PRO A 155 -1.66 -22.60 3.82
N PRO A 156 -2.12 -22.96 5.03
CA PRO A 156 -3.46 -22.62 5.51
C PRO A 156 -3.84 -21.14 5.31
N ILE A 157 -2.91 -20.23 5.61
CA ILE A 157 -3.15 -18.79 5.50
C ILE A 157 -3.43 -18.36 4.05
N ALA A 158 -2.79 -18.96 3.04
CA ALA A 158 -3.06 -18.63 1.65
C ALA A 158 -4.50 -19.04 1.24
N LEU A 159 -5.03 -20.14 1.78
CA LEU A 159 -6.43 -20.49 1.53
C LEU A 159 -7.39 -19.50 2.21
N VAL A 160 -7.05 -19.03 3.41
CA VAL A 160 -7.83 -17.99 4.11
C VAL A 160 -7.82 -16.68 3.32
N ASP A 161 -6.64 -16.23 2.87
CA ASP A 161 -6.48 -14.99 2.09
C ASP A 161 -7.28 -15.02 0.78
N PHE A 162 -7.35 -16.18 0.11
CA PHE A 162 -8.18 -16.35 -1.09
C PHE A 162 -9.67 -16.17 -0.79
N TYR A 163 -10.19 -16.83 0.25
CA TYR A 163 -11.61 -16.70 0.59
C TYR A 163 -11.97 -15.28 1.01
N ALA A 164 -11.07 -14.60 1.73
CA ALA A 164 -11.24 -13.20 2.09
C ALA A 164 -11.28 -12.30 0.84
N SER A 165 -10.29 -12.41 -0.05
CA SER A 165 -10.22 -11.57 -1.27
C SER A 165 -11.42 -11.76 -2.19
N GLN A 166 -11.86 -13.00 -2.40
CA GLN A 166 -13.04 -13.27 -3.22
C GLN A 166 -14.33 -12.72 -2.58
N THR A 167 -14.43 -12.75 -1.25
CA THR A 167 -15.59 -12.19 -0.53
C THR A 167 -15.62 -10.66 -0.61
N GLU A 168 -14.47 -10.01 -0.43
CA GLU A 168 -14.32 -8.56 -0.61
C GLU A 168 -14.63 -8.11 -2.04
N ALA A 169 -14.31 -8.94 -3.04
CA ALA A 169 -14.69 -8.73 -4.43
C ALA A 169 -16.18 -8.99 -4.73
N GLY A 170 -17.01 -9.29 -3.72
CA GLY A 170 -18.44 -9.57 -3.89
C GLY A 170 -18.74 -10.94 -4.53
N LEU A 171 -17.76 -11.84 -4.59
CA LEU A 171 -17.85 -13.16 -5.20
C LEU A 171 -17.49 -14.27 -4.19
N PRO A 172 -18.17 -14.35 -3.03
CA PRO A 172 -17.80 -15.29 -1.97
C PRO A 172 -17.83 -16.74 -2.48
N PRO A 173 -16.73 -17.51 -2.34
CA PRO A 173 -16.70 -18.89 -2.79
C PRO A 173 -17.60 -19.78 -1.91
N VAL A 174 -17.99 -20.94 -2.43
CA VAL A 174 -18.73 -21.93 -1.64
C VAL A 174 -17.84 -22.45 -0.51
N PHE A 175 -18.39 -22.52 0.71
CA PHE A 175 -17.70 -23.08 1.86
C PHE A 175 -17.30 -24.54 1.60
N MET A 176 -16.09 -24.90 2.05
CA MET A 176 -15.62 -26.27 2.00
C MET A 176 -14.95 -26.69 3.31
N PRO A 177 -14.97 -28.00 3.68
CA PRO A 177 -14.35 -28.49 4.90
C PRO A 177 -12.85 -28.16 5.04
N ARG A 178 -12.13 -28.06 3.92
CA ARG A 178 -10.71 -27.68 3.92
C ARG A 178 -10.49 -26.25 4.46
N LEU A 179 -11.41 -25.32 4.20
CA LEU A 179 -11.33 -23.97 4.75
C LEU A 179 -11.46 -23.99 6.28
N GLU A 180 -12.37 -24.79 6.85
CA GLU A 180 -12.46 -24.95 8.31
C GLU A 180 -11.13 -25.42 8.91
N GLN A 181 -10.48 -26.42 8.28
CA GLN A 181 -9.18 -26.91 8.73
C GLN A 181 -8.11 -25.82 8.64
N ALA A 182 -8.10 -25.04 7.56
CA ALA A 182 -7.15 -23.95 7.37
C ALA A 182 -7.34 -22.86 8.43
N VAL A 183 -8.57 -22.39 8.65
CA VAL A 183 -8.90 -21.38 9.66
C VAL A 183 -8.55 -21.86 11.06
N ARG A 184 -8.86 -23.11 11.40
CA ARG A 184 -8.45 -23.73 12.66
C ARG A 184 -6.93 -23.74 12.83
N SER A 185 -6.19 -24.07 11.77
CA SER A 185 -4.72 -24.07 11.80
C SER A 185 -4.16 -22.67 11.99
N VAL A 186 -4.73 -21.65 11.35
CA VAL A 186 -4.31 -20.25 11.51
C VAL A 186 -4.60 -19.76 12.93
N ILE A 187 -5.80 -20.00 13.47
CA ILE A 187 -6.19 -19.62 14.83
C ILE A 187 -5.26 -20.25 15.87
N ASN A 188 -4.89 -21.51 15.71
CA ASN A 188 -4.02 -22.21 16.67
C ASN A 188 -2.52 -21.87 16.51
N GLY A 189 -2.09 -21.51 15.30
CA GLY A 189 -0.67 -21.30 14.97
C GLY A 189 -0.21 -19.84 14.96
N SER A 190 -1.15 -18.89 14.90
CA SER A 190 -0.87 -17.46 14.71
C SER A 190 -1.25 -16.65 15.96
N LYS A 191 -1.04 -15.34 15.94
CA LYS A 191 -1.37 -14.44 17.06
C LYS A 191 -2.08 -13.18 16.58
N GLY A 192 -2.95 -12.64 17.42
CA GLY A 192 -3.51 -11.30 17.24
C GLY A 192 -4.36 -11.20 15.98
N TYR A 193 -3.98 -10.30 15.08
CA TYR A 193 -4.76 -9.98 13.87
C TYR A 193 -5.06 -11.20 13.00
N GLU A 194 -4.09 -12.09 12.75
CA GLU A 194 -4.31 -13.24 11.85
C GLU A 194 -5.36 -14.24 12.37
N GLN A 195 -5.48 -14.39 13.70
CA GLN A 195 -6.50 -15.26 14.31
C GLN A 195 -7.89 -14.67 14.09
N ARG A 196 -8.03 -13.36 14.31
CA ARG A 196 -9.27 -12.63 14.10
C ARG A 196 -9.63 -12.63 12.61
N TYR A 197 -8.70 -12.24 11.74
CA TYR A 197 -8.85 -12.25 10.29
C TYR A 197 -9.39 -13.58 9.78
N ALA A 198 -8.81 -14.72 10.19
CA ALA A 198 -9.28 -16.04 9.76
C ALA A 198 -10.70 -16.38 10.25
N ALA A 199 -11.10 -15.94 11.44
CA ALA A 199 -12.47 -16.10 11.93
C ALA A 199 -13.46 -15.25 11.10
N PHE A 200 -13.11 -14.00 10.78
CA PHE A 200 -13.90 -13.12 9.93
C PHE A 200 -14.05 -13.65 8.51
N THR A 201 -13.03 -14.31 7.95
CA THR A 201 -13.14 -14.98 6.66
C THR A 201 -14.30 -15.98 6.61
N LEU A 202 -14.53 -16.79 7.66
CA LEU A 202 -15.68 -17.71 7.69
C LEU A 202 -17.01 -16.96 7.83
N ALA A 203 -17.07 -15.97 8.71
CA ALA A 203 -18.31 -15.24 8.97
C ALA A 203 -18.78 -14.44 7.74
N ASN A 204 -17.84 -13.80 7.03
CA ASN A 204 -18.13 -12.97 5.86
C ASN A 204 -18.67 -13.78 4.67
N LEU A 205 -18.53 -15.11 4.66
CA LEU A 205 -19.15 -15.94 3.63
C LEU A 205 -20.68 -15.92 3.66
N GLN A 206 -21.30 -15.53 4.77
CA GLN A 206 -22.76 -15.51 4.94
C GLN A 206 -23.42 -16.86 4.60
N GLN A 207 -22.73 -17.96 4.88
CA GLN A 207 -23.18 -19.32 4.59
C GLN A 207 -23.37 -20.11 5.88
N SER A 208 -24.53 -20.75 6.05
CA SER A 208 -24.85 -21.54 7.25
C SER A 208 -23.77 -22.57 7.59
N ALA A 209 -23.21 -23.26 6.57
CA ALA A 209 -22.14 -24.23 6.78
C ALA A 209 -20.85 -23.60 7.36
N ALA A 210 -20.49 -22.39 6.93
CA ALA A 210 -19.34 -21.65 7.44
C ALA A 210 -19.58 -21.15 8.88
N THR A 211 -20.78 -20.65 9.18
CA THR A 211 -21.18 -20.27 10.55
C THR A 211 -21.09 -21.46 11.50
N GLN A 212 -21.59 -22.63 11.08
CA GLN A 212 -21.51 -23.85 11.87
C GLN A 212 -20.07 -24.33 12.07
N ALA A 213 -19.19 -24.12 11.08
CA ALA A 213 -17.75 -24.37 11.23
C ALA A 213 -17.11 -23.42 12.26
N LEU A 214 -17.43 -22.14 12.21
CA LEU A 214 -16.95 -21.14 13.16
C LEU A 214 -17.41 -21.44 14.60
N LEU A 215 -18.67 -21.84 14.80
CA LEU A 215 -19.19 -22.30 16.09
C LEU A 215 -18.43 -23.52 16.63
N ARG A 216 -18.12 -24.51 15.77
CA ARG A 216 -17.29 -25.67 16.16
C ARG A 216 -15.86 -25.28 16.54
N ILE A 217 -15.28 -24.31 15.83
CA ILE A 217 -13.95 -23.77 16.17
C ILE A 217 -14.00 -23.10 17.53
N HIS A 218 -14.94 -22.17 17.74
CA HIS A 218 -15.12 -21.45 19.00
C HIS A 218 -15.26 -22.41 20.19
N LYS A 219 -16.09 -23.45 20.08
CA LYS A 219 -16.31 -24.46 21.14
C LYS A 219 -15.04 -25.24 21.55
N GLN A 220 -13.99 -25.23 20.73
CA GLN A 220 -12.73 -25.94 21.01
C GLN A 220 -11.64 -25.03 21.60
N ILE A 221 -11.88 -23.73 21.69
CA ILE A 221 -10.91 -22.77 22.22
C ILE A 221 -11.05 -22.72 23.74
N ALA A 222 -9.99 -23.13 24.46
CA ALA A 222 -9.96 -23.10 25.92
C ALA A 222 -9.55 -21.74 26.49
N ASP A 223 -8.78 -20.94 25.73
CA ASP A 223 -8.37 -19.60 26.14
C ASP A 223 -9.52 -18.60 25.94
N GLN A 224 -10.06 -18.05 27.03
CA GLN A 224 -11.23 -17.18 26.97
C GLN A 224 -11.00 -15.93 26.11
N ARG A 225 -9.79 -15.35 26.16
CA ARG A 225 -9.48 -14.16 25.38
C ARG A 225 -9.55 -14.48 23.88
N LEU A 226 -8.93 -15.57 23.45
CA LEU A 226 -8.99 -16.02 22.06
C LEU A 226 -10.41 -16.44 21.65
N ALA A 227 -11.17 -17.08 22.55
CA ALA A 227 -12.57 -17.41 22.30
C ALA A 227 -13.39 -16.14 22.02
N ASP A 228 -13.18 -15.08 22.82
CA ASP A 228 -13.84 -13.80 22.63
C ASP A 228 -13.45 -13.12 21.30
N GLU A 229 -12.17 -13.17 20.90
CA GLU A 229 -11.72 -12.64 19.58
C GLU A 229 -12.41 -13.37 18.41
N VAL A 230 -12.54 -14.69 18.49
CA VAL A 230 -13.22 -15.49 17.46
C VAL A 230 -14.74 -15.25 17.50
N ALA A 231 -15.32 -15.08 18.69
CA ALA A 231 -16.74 -14.77 18.86
C ALA A 231 -17.13 -13.42 18.26
N MET A 232 -16.20 -12.44 18.18
CA MET A 232 -16.47 -11.16 17.50
C MET A 232 -16.88 -11.35 16.03
N ALA A 233 -16.32 -12.35 15.34
CA ALA A 233 -16.70 -12.64 13.95
C ALA A 233 -18.15 -13.11 13.81
N LEU A 234 -18.72 -13.75 14.85
CA LEU A 234 -20.11 -14.22 14.84
C LEU A 234 -21.14 -13.07 14.79
N MET A 235 -20.75 -11.83 15.10
CA MET A 235 -21.59 -10.63 14.90
C MET A 235 -21.98 -10.39 13.44
N ARG A 236 -21.22 -10.94 12.49
CA ARG A 236 -21.49 -10.85 11.05
C ARG A 236 -22.43 -11.95 10.55
N THR A 237 -23.08 -12.72 11.42
CA THR A 237 -23.95 -13.83 11.01
C THR A 237 -25.41 -13.59 11.42
N ASP A 238 -26.34 -14.21 10.71
CA ASP A 238 -27.78 -14.19 11.07
C ASP A 238 -28.19 -15.35 12.01
N ASP A 239 -27.23 -16.17 12.47
CA ASP A 239 -27.51 -17.34 13.31
C ASP A 239 -27.69 -16.91 14.79
N ALA A 240 -28.79 -17.34 15.40
CA ALA A 240 -29.15 -16.91 16.74
C ALA A 240 -28.19 -17.41 17.84
N GLU A 241 -27.64 -18.64 17.71
CA GLU A 241 -26.65 -19.17 18.65
C GLU A 241 -25.34 -18.39 18.52
N ALA A 242 -24.92 -18.12 17.29
CA ALA A 242 -23.75 -17.31 16.98
C ALA A 242 -23.84 -15.90 17.57
N LEU A 243 -24.95 -15.20 17.33
CA LEU A 243 -25.19 -13.86 17.86
C LEU A 243 -25.22 -13.83 19.39
N ALA A 244 -25.77 -14.86 20.05
CA ALA A 244 -25.77 -14.93 21.50
C ALA A 244 -24.34 -14.98 22.07
N LEU A 245 -23.46 -15.82 21.50
CA LEU A 245 -22.05 -15.90 21.89
C LEU A 245 -21.30 -14.59 21.64
N ALA A 246 -21.55 -13.97 20.48
CA ALA A 246 -20.93 -12.71 20.11
C ALA A 246 -21.32 -11.58 21.07
N ASN A 247 -22.60 -11.47 21.42
CA ASN A 247 -23.09 -10.51 22.41
C ASN A 247 -22.49 -10.73 23.80
N GLU A 248 -22.33 -11.98 24.23
CA GLU A 248 -21.67 -12.32 25.50
C GLU A 248 -20.21 -11.86 25.50
N ALA A 249 -19.49 -12.09 24.40
CA ALA A 249 -18.13 -11.61 24.24
C ALA A 249 -18.07 -10.06 24.19
N CYS A 250 -19.05 -9.39 23.59
CA CYS A 250 -19.12 -7.92 23.60
C CYS A 250 -19.33 -7.32 24.99
N GLN A 251 -20.01 -8.02 25.90
CA GLN A 251 -20.11 -7.61 27.31
C GLN A 251 -18.75 -7.63 28.02
N ARG A 252 -17.84 -8.52 27.61
CA ARG A 252 -16.46 -8.59 28.12
C ARG A 252 -15.51 -7.65 27.39
N ARG A 253 -15.82 -7.31 26.13
CA ARG A 253 -14.99 -6.52 25.22
C ARG A 253 -15.67 -5.22 24.80
N THR A 254 -16.13 -4.44 25.76
CA THR A 254 -16.94 -3.22 25.51
C THR A 254 -16.23 -2.12 24.71
N ARG A 255 -14.91 -2.22 24.52
CA ARG A 255 -14.09 -1.28 23.71
C ARG A 255 -13.78 -1.81 22.31
N ASP A 256 -14.25 -3.01 21.97
CA ASP A 256 -14.03 -3.56 20.65
C ASP A 256 -14.92 -2.82 19.63
N PRO A 257 -14.36 -2.28 18.53
CA PRO A 257 -15.10 -1.55 17.49
C PRO A 257 -16.38 -2.25 17.01
N ILE A 258 -16.38 -3.57 16.98
CA ILE A 258 -17.52 -4.37 16.51
C ILE A 258 -18.69 -4.39 17.49
N CYS A 259 -18.43 -4.11 18.76
CA CYS A 259 -19.44 -4.05 19.81
C CYS A 259 -20.10 -2.66 19.91
N ASP A 260 -19.59 -1.66 19.19
CA ASP A 260 -20.16 -0.33 19.12
C ASP A 260 -21.24 -0.25 18.02
N SER A 261 -22.48 -0.02 18.45
CA SER A 261 -23.63 0.08 17.54
C SER A 261 -23.56 1.26 16.58
N GLU A 262 -22.86 2.34 16.93
CA GLU A 262 -22.72 3.52 16.07
C GLU A 262 -21.78 3.23 14.91
N GLN A 263 -20.69 2.50 15.17
CA GLN A 263 -19.75 2.08 14.12
C GLN A 263 -20.34 1.06 13.16
N LYS A 264 -21.29 0.23 13.61
CA LYS A 264 -21.97 -0.74 12.74
C LYS A 264 -22.65 -0.07 11.53
N GLN A 265 -23.24 1.11 11.72
CA GLN A 265 -23.89 1.86 10.63
C GLN A 265 -22.90 2.37 9.58
N TYR A 266 -21.67 2.69 9.99
CA TYR A 266 -20.61 3.15 9.09
C TYR A 266 -20.18 2.05 8.12
N TYR A 267 -20.01 0.82 8.61
CA TYR A 267 -19.56 -0.31 7.78
C TYR A 267 -20.66 -0.98 6.95
N ASP A 268 -21.93 -0.87 7.36
CA ASP A 268 -23.05 -1.52 6.67
C ASP A 268 -23.71 -0.62 5.61
N GLY A 269 -23.28 0.65 5.49
CA GLY A 269 -23.69 1.55 4.43
C GLY A 269 -23.28 1.02 3.06
N GLN A 270 -24.25 0.61 2.23
CA GLN A 270 -23.96 0.34 0.82
C GLN A 270 -23.40 1.63 0.20
N PRO A 271 -22.24 1.60 -0.45
CA PRO A 271 -21.72 2.77 -1.14
C PRO A 271 -22.80 3.21 -2.14
N GLU A 272 -23.26 4.46 -2.01
CA GLU A 272 -24.21 5.02 -2.95
C GLU A 272 -23.61 4.87 -4.35
N GLN A 273 -24.32 4.19 -5.25
CA GLN A 273 -23.87 4.11 -6.63
C GLN A 273 -23.81 5.52 -7.19
N PRO A 274 -22.65 6.00 -7.66
CA PRO A 274 -22.56 7.32 -8.24
C PRO A 274 -23.51 7.41 -9.44
N PRO A 275 -24.15 8.56 -9.67
CA PRO A 275 -25.02 8.74 -10.81
C PRO A 275 -24.27 8.45 -12.13
N PRO A 276 -24.93 7.88 -13.14
CA PRO A 276 -24.30 7.61 -14.42
C PRO A 276 -23.76 8.90 -15.05
N VAL A 277 -22.55 8.83 -15.58
CA VAL A 277 -21.86 9.98 -16.18
C VAL A 277 -22.21 10.12 -17.65
N ASP A 278 -22.37 11.35 -18.13
CA ASP A 278 -22.60 11.64 -19.54
C ASP A 278 -21.35 11.28 -20.37
N THR A 279 -21.45 10.22 -21.17
CA THR A 279 -20.37 9.74 -22.04
C THR A 279 -19.90 10.79 -23.04
N GLN A 280 -20.79 11.69 -23.50
CA GLN A 280 -20.40 12.77 -24.41
C GLN A 280 -19.48 13.77 -23.70
N PHE A 281 -19.79 14.11 -22.44
CA PHE A 281 -18.94 14.99 -21.63
C PHE A 281 -17.58 14.35 -21.33
N VAL A 282 -17.53 13.05 -21.03
CA VAL A 282 -16.27 12.29 -20.89
C VAL A 282 -15.44 12.39 -22.18
N LYS A 283 -16.06 12.18 -23.35
CA LYS A 283 -15.38 12.23 -24.65
C LYS A 283 -14.81 13.63 -24.96
N GLU A 284 -15.58 14.68 -24.66
CA GLU A 284 -15.11 16.06 -24.81
C GLU A 284 -13.92 16.35 -23.89
N ARG A 285 -14.00 15.89 -22.62
CA ARG A 285 -12.90 16.03 -21.67
C ARG A 285 -11.63 15.32 -22.12
N ILE A 286 -11.74 14.07 -22.57
CA ILE A 286 -10.63 13.28 -23.12
C ILE A 286 -9.98 14.02 -24.29
N THR A 287 -10.79 14.56 -25.20
CA THR A 287 -10.29 15.30 -26.37
C THR A 287 -9.52 16.55 -25.94
N ALA A 288 -10.04 17.30 -24.96
CA ALA A 288 -9.41 18.52 -24.48
C ALA A 288 -8.11 18.26 -23.72
N LEU A 289 -8.04 17.19 -22.91
CA LEU A 289 -6.82 16.76 -22.23
C LEU A 289 -5.75 16.28 -23.22
N ALA A 290 -6.12 15.47 -24.22
CA ALA A 290 -5.19 15.03 -25.25
C ALA A 290 -4.62 16.23 -26.04
N ALA A 291 -5.46 17.20 -26.41
CA ALA A 291 -5.01 18.42 -27.09
C ALA A 291 -4.05 19.28 -26.24
N ALA A 292 -4.12 19.17 -24.91
CA ALA A 292 -3.19 19.85 -24.00
C ALA A 292 -1.83 19.15 -23.85
N GLY A 293 -1.67 17.94 -24.42
CA GLY A 293 -0.43 17.16 -24.34
C GLY A 293 -0.47 15.97 -23.38
N PHE A 294 -1.66 15.57 -22.92
CA PHE A 294 -1.87 14.33 -22.16
C PHE A 294 -2.25 13.17 -23.09
N ASP A 295 -1.35 12.82 -24.01
CA ASP A 295 -1.63 11.90 -25.12
C ASP A 295 -2.22 10.53 -24.69
N ARG A 296 -1.82 9.98 -23.54
CA ARG A 296 -2.34 8.69 -23.04
C ARG A 296 -3.84 8.73 -22.73
N VAL A 297 -4.40 9.91 -22.41
CA VAL A 297 -5.84 10.07 -22.16
C VAL A 297 -6.66 9.73 -23.42
N GLY A 298 -6.11 9.96 -24.62
CA GLY A 298 -6.75 9.61 -25.88
C GLY A 298 -6.99 8.11 -26.10
N GLN A 299 -6.36 7.25 -25.28
CA GLN A 299 -6.52 5.79 -25.33
C GLN A 299 -7.66 5.28 -24.44
N LEU A 300 -8.20 6.13 -23.56
CA LEU A 300 -9.30 5.76 -22.67
C LEU A 300 -10.59 5.56 -23.48
N ASN A 301 -11.36 4.54 -23.10
CA ASN A 301 -12.69 4.33 -23.65
C ASN A 301 -13.72 5.15 -22.84
N PRO A 302 -14.38 6.17 -23.44
CA PRO A 302 -15.31 7.03 -22.73
C PRO A 302 -16.48 6.27 -22.08
N ALA A 303 -16.92 5.15 -22.67
CA ALA A 303 -18.05 4.36 -22.18
C ALA A 303 -17.71 3.52 -20.93
N GLN A 304 -16.43 3.41 -20.58
CA GLN A 304 -15.97 2.66 -19.40
C GLN A 304 -15.59 3.56 -18.23
N GLN A 305 -15.70 4.89 -18.38
CA GLN A 305 -15.31 5.83 -17.34
C GLN A 305 -16.46 6.07 -16.37
N SER A 306 -16.15 6.05 -15.08
CA SER A 306 -17.08 6.38 -13.99
C SER A 306 -17.12 7.87 -13.66
N SER A 307 -16.26 8.69 -14.28
CA SER A 307 -16.21 10.14 -14.08
C SER A 307 -15.73 10.87 -15.35
N ALA A 308 -16.21 12.11 -15.53
CA ALA A 308 -15.69 13.07 -16.50
C ALA A 308 -14.77 14.12 -15.85
N ASP A 309 -14.50 13.96 -14.56
CA ASP A 309 -13.52 14.77 -13.84
C ASP A 309 -12.12 14.59 -14.45
N ALA A 310 -11.36 15.67 -14.54
CA ALA A 310 -10.08 15.64 -15.21
C ALA A 310 -9.00 14.91 -14.39
N GLU A 311 -9.03 15.04 -13.06
CA GLU A 311 -8.13 14.31 -12.18
C GLU A 311 -8.36 12.80 -12.31
N TRP A 312 -9.63 12.38 -12.30
CA TRP A 312 -10.01 10.98 -12.56
C TRP A 312 -9.41 10.45 -13.88
N LEU A 313 -9.65 11.14 -15.00
CA LEU A 313 -9.18 10.69 -16.30
C LEU A 313 -7.64 10.70 -16.42
N LEU A 314 -6.96 11.63 -15.74
CA LEU A 314 -5.50 11.66 -15.68
C LEU A 314 -4.94 10.50 -14.84
N THR A 315 -5.61 10.11 -13.76
CA THR A 315 -5.29 8.91 -12.98
C THR A 315 -5.44 7.64 -13.81
N GLU A 316 -6.58 7.47 -14.49
CA GLU A 316 -6.85 6.31 -15.36
C GLU A 316 -5.85 6.21 -16.52
N ALA A 317 -5.40 7.35 -17.06
CA ALA A 317 -4.36 7.41 -18.10
C ALA A 317 -2.92 7.30 -17.55
N GLY A 318 -2.75 7.06 -16.25
CA GLY A 318 -1.47 6.86 -15.58
C GLY A 318 -0.60 8.12 -15.47
N TYR A 319 -1.19 9.32 -15.56
CA TYR A 319 -0.49 10.60 -15.34
C TYR A 319 -0.44 10.99 -13.87
N ILE A 320 -1.40 10.54 -13.06
CA ILE A 320 -1.45 10.82 -11.63
C ILE A 320 -1.22 9.52 -10.85
N HIS A 321 -0.41 9.62 -9.81
CA HIS A 321 -0.21 8.55 -8.83
C HIS A 321 -0.53 9.08 -7.44
N SER A 322 -1.46 8.41 -6.77
CA SER A 322 -1.83 8.69 -5.39
C SER A 322 -1.27 7.62 -4.47
N PHE A 323 -0.76 8.04 -3.32
CA PHE A 323 -0.19 7.15 -2.30
C PHE A 323 -0.36 7.77 -0.91
N ASP A 324 -0.43 6.93 0.11
CA ASP A 324 -0.40 7.38 1.50
C ASP A 324 1.00 7.91 1.83
N VAL A 325 1.06 9.12 2.39
CA VAL A 325 2.36 9.69 2.80
C VAL A 325 2.87 9.11 4.11
N GLU A 326 1.99 8.46 4.90
CA GLU A 326 2.34 7.64 6.05
C GLU A 326 2.75 6.24 5.58
N THR A 327 3.91 5.77 6.03
CA THR A 327 4.45 4.46 5.68
C THR A 327 4.13 3.41 6.75
N GLY A 328 3.88 3.85 7.99
CA GLY A 328 3.74 3.00 9.16
C GLY A 328 4.98 2.16 9.48
N MET A 329 6.14 2.50 8.91
CA MET A 329 7.36 1.70 9.01
C MET A 329 8.65 2.52 8.98
N PHE A 330 9.69 1.98 9.60
CA PHE A 330 11.07 2.46 9.51
C PHE A 330 11.98 1.35 8.97
N PRO A 331 12.81 1.61 7.94
CA PRO A 331 12.89 2.86 7.17
C PRO A 331 11.67 3.09 6.28
N ASN A 332 11.49 4.33 5.81
CA ASN A 332 10.28 4.75 5.10
C ASN A 332 10.20 4.24 3.67
N GLN A 333 11.30 3.75 3.09
CA GLN A 333 11.35 3.27 1.70
C GLN A 333 11.13 4.37 0.66
N HIS A 334 11.74 5.54 0.85
CA HIS A 334 11.68 6.63 -0.15
C HIS A 334 12.18 6.16 -1.53
N ASP A 335 13.08 5.18 -1.57
CA ASP A 335 13.60 4.57 -2.79
C ASP A 335 12.54 3.78 -3.55
N SER A 336 11.60 3.12 -2.87
CA SER A 336 10.43 2.47 -3.48
C SER A 336 9.50 3.51 -4.09
N LEU A 337 9.20 4.59 -3.36
CA LEU A 337 8.39 5.69 -3.89
C LEU A 337 9.05 6.34 -5.13
N LEU A 338 10.36 6.56 -5.10
CA LEU A 338 11.14 7.04 -6.24
C LEU A 338 10.97 6.11 -7.46
N ARG A 339 11.09 4.80 -7.25
CA ARG A 339 10.90 3.80 -8.32
C ARG A 339 9.47 3.75 -8.82
N ASP A 340 8.47 3.90 -7.96
CA ASP A 340 7.04 3.90 -8.32
C ASP A 340 6.71 5.11 -9.20
N LEU A 341 7.11 6.30 -8.78
CA LEU A 341 6.92 7.52 -9.55
C LEU A 341 7.70 7.50 -10.88
N ALA A 342 8.93 7.00 -10.89
CA ALA A 342 9.73 6.91 -12.11
C ALA A 342 9.06 6.08 -13.22
N THR A 343 8.25 5.06 -12.89
CA THR A 343 7.54 4.24 -13.90
C THR A 343 6.60 5.04 -14.80
N ARG A 344 6.12 6.19 -14.32
CA ARG A 344 5.19 7.04 -15.08
C ARG A 344 5.82 7.63 -16.33
N LEU A 345 7.16 7.62 -16.37
CA LEU A 345 8.00 8.04 -17.49
C LEU A 345 8.69 6.86 -18.20
N SER A 346 8.25 5.61 -18.02
CA SER A 346 8.82 4.50 -18.77
C SER A 346 8.73 4.75 -20.29
N PRO A 347 9.81 4.48 -21.07
CA PRO A 347 11.06 3.84 -20.65
C PRO A 347 12.16 4.81 -20.17
N ASP A 348 11.92 6.12 -20.14
CA ASP A 348 12.94 7.17 -19.99
C ASP A 348 13.67 7.15 -18.64
N LEU A 349 13.17 6.45 -17.62
CA LEU A 349 13.82 6.30 -16.30
C LEU A 349 13.98 4.83 -15.86
N ASP A 350 13.74 3.85 -16.74
CA ASP A 350 13.74 2.42 -16.38
C ASP A 350 15.15 1.89 -16.01
N ASP A 351 16.19 2.59 -16.45
CA ASP A 351 17.61 2.30 -16.21
C ASP A 351 18.19 3.00 -14.97
N VAL A 352 17.39 3.83 -14.28
CA VAL A 352 17.83 4.53 -13.06
C VAL A 352 17.72 3.63 -11.84
N PHE A 353 18.77 3.60 -11.02
CA PHE A 353 18.79 2.88 -9.76
C PHE A 353 18.62 3.85 -8.59
N PHE A 354 17.61 3.62 -7.75
CA PHE A 354 17.31 4.46 -6.60
C PHE A 354 17.62 3.71 -5.30
N GLU A 355 18.21 4.40 -4.34
CA GLU A 355 18.48 3.88 -3.00
C GLU A 355 18.16 4.90 -1.92
N GLU A 356 17.90 4.37 -0.74
CA GLU A 356 17.76 5.11 0.49
C GLU A 356 18.84 4.64 1.46
N THR A 357 19.59 5.59 2.02
CA THR A 357 20.35 5.36 3.24
C THR A 357 19.59 6.01 4.40
N TYR A 358 19.14 5.19 5.34
CA TYR A 358 18.42 5.63 6.53
C TYR A 358 19.36 5.75 7.73
N PRO A 359 19.03 6.61 8.72
CA PRO A 359 19.83 6.73 9.93
C PRO A 359 19.80 5.44 10.77
N PRO A 360 20.85 5.10 11.54
CA PRO A 360 20.88 3.90 12.39
C PRO A 360 19.85 3.89 13.52
N GLN A 361 19.38 5.08 13.88
CA GLN A 361 18.31 5.31 14.85
C GLN A 361 17.20 6.07 14.13
N ASP A 362 16.01 6.07 14.69
CA ASP A 362 14.88 6.86 14.20
C ASP A 362 15.04 8.38 14.48
N ASN A 363 16.29 8.85 14.44
CA ASN A 363 16.67 10.25 14.55
C ASN A 363 17.81 10.53 13.55
N GLY A 364 17.77 11.68 12.89
CA GLY A 364 18.72 12.03 11.84
C GLY A 364 18.11 11.94 10.44
N GLN A 365 18.85 12.40 9.43
CA GLN A 365 18.33 12.55 8.07
C GLN A 365 18.53 11.28 7.24
N TYR A 366 17.62 11.08 6.28
CA TYR A 366 17.79 10.13 5.21
C TYR A 366 18.69 10.72 4.11
N ARG A 367 19.31 9.86 3.32
CA ARG A 367 19.94 10.23 2.05
C ARG A 367 19.27 9.47 0.93
N LEU A 368 18.80 10.21 -0.06
CA LEU A 368 18.23 9.66 -1.29
C LEU A 368 19.30 9.68 -2.36
N LEU A 369 19.47 8.54 -3.03
CA LEU A 369 20.50 8.30 -4.02
C LEU A 369 19.85 7.89 -5.34
N ALA A 370 20.37 8.39 -6.45
CA ALA A 370 20.03 7.89 -7.78
C ALA A 370 21.28 7.72 -8.64
N TYR A 371 21.45 6.55 -9.24
CA TYR A 371 22.51 6.26 -10.21
C TYR A 371 21.92 6.33 -11.61
N ALA A 372 22.36 7.31 -12.40
CA ALA A 372 21.92 7.52 -13.78
C ALA A 372 23.05 8.09 -14.64
N ASP A 373 23.19 7.59 -15.86
CA ASP A 373 24.10 8.13 -16.88
C ASP A 373 25.57 8.24 -16.45
N GLY A 374 26.03 7.35 -15.57
CA GLY A 374 27.39 7.36 -15.00
C GLY A 374 27.61 8.37 -13.87
N PHE A 375 26.53 8.89 -13.28
CA PHE A 375 26.56 9.81 -12.14
C PHE A 375 25.75 9.26 -10.98
N LEU A 376 26.21 9.58 -9.76
CA LEU A 376 25.42 9.53 -8.54
C LEU A 376 24.85 10.92 -8.27
N TYR A 377 23.53 10.96 -8.16
CA TYR A 377 22.75 12.09 -7.66
C TYR A 377 22.40 11.81 -6.21
N GLN A 378 22.56 12.80 -5.33
CA GLN A 378 22.28 12.65 -3.91
C GLN A 378 21.64 13.91 -3.33
N CYS A 379 20.60 13.72 -2.52
CA CYS A 379 20.06 14.75 -1.63
C CYS A 379 19.78 14.21 -0.23
N GLU A 380 19.64 15.13 0.73
CA GLU A 380 19.13 14.82 2.07
C GLU A 380 17.61 14.90 2.07
N ALA A 381 16.98 13.96 2.76
CA ALA A 381 15.57 13.95 3.06
C ALA A 381 15.38 14.08 4.58
N ALA A 382 14.45 14.95 4.98
CA ALA A 382 14.09 15.12 6.36
C ALA A 382 13.49 13.82 6.92
N ASN A 383 13.77 13.53 8.19
CA ASN A 383 13.10 12.44 8.88
C ASN A 383 11.87 12.99 9.59
N TYR A 384 10.70 12.60 9.09
CA TYR A 384 9.40 12.96 9.62
C TYR A 384 8.75 11.83 10.43
N GLY A 385 9.53 10.87 10.92
CA GLY A 385 9.06 9.60 11.47
C GLY A 385 8.77 8.63 10.34
N ASP A 386 7.64 7.93 10.42
CA ASP A 386 7.08 7.04 9.40
C ASP A 386 6.36 7.80 8.27
N TRP A 387 6.87 8.96 7.86
CA TRP A 387 6.28 9.79 6.80
C TRP A 387 7.32 10.12 5.73
N TYR A 388 6.92 10.07 4.46
CA TYR A 388 7.80 10.47 3.36
C TYR A 388 8.13 11.97 3.39
N ASP A 389 9.38 12.32 3.09
CA ASP A 389 9.75 13.64 2.59
C ASP A 389 9.50 13.70 1.08
N VAL A 390 8.24 13.95 0.71
CA VAL A 390 7.79 14.02 -0.68
C VAL A 390 8.54 15.10 -1.47
N GLU A 391 8.94 16.22 -0.84
CA GLU A 391 9.68 17.28 -1.53
C GLU A 391 11.07 16.80 -1.96
N ALA A 392 11.80 16.10 -1.10
CA ALA A 392 13.11 15.55 -1.44
C ALA A 392 13.02 14.53 -2.59
N VAL A 393 12.01 13.65 -2.54
CA VAL A 393 11.71 12.65 -3.59
C VAL A 393 11.48 13.34 -4.94
N LEU A 394 10.57 14.32 -4.99
CA LEU A 394 10.23 14.99 -6.25
C LEU A 394 11.35 15.89 -6.76
N SER A 395 12.13 16.49 -5.86
CA SER A 395 13.30 17.29 -6.23
C SER A 395 14.34 16.41 -6.94
N LEU A 396 14.63 15.22 -6.41
CA LEU A 396 15.56 14.28 -7.03
C LEU A 396 15.06 13.81 -8.42
N LEU A 397 13.79 13.43 -8.54
CA LEU A 397 13.21 13.02 -9.82
C LEU A 397 13.21 14.15 -10.86
N ASN A 398 12.76 15.35 -10.48
CA ASN A 398 12.75 16.49 -11.40
C ASN A 398 14.16 16.87 -11.86
N ARG A 399 15.17 16.70 -11.00
CA ARG A 399 16.56 16.93 -11.38
C ARG A 399 17.06 15.92 -12.42
N LEU A 400 16.75 14.64 -12.25
CA LEU A 400 17.10 13.59 -13.21
C LEU A 400 16.46 13.86 -14.58
N VAL A 401 15.17 14.17 -14.57
CA VAL A 401 14.39 14.50 -15.76
C VAL A 401 14.95 15.74 -16.47
N GLU A 402 15.35 16.76 -15.71
CA GLU A 402 15.99 17.95 -16.27
C GLU A 402 17.37 17.67 -16.88
N ASP A 403 18.25 16.94 -16.19
CA ASP A 403 19.59 16.60 -16.69
C ASP A 403 19.51 15.67 -17.92
N ARG A 404 18.43 14.89 -18.08
CA ARG A 404 18.12 14.10 -19.30
C ARG A 404 17.44 14.89 -20.42
N GLY A 405 17.14 16.18 -20.20
CA GLY A 405 16.50 17.04 -21.21
C GLY A 405 15.02 16.72 -21.47
N LEU A 406 14.37 16.03 -20.55
CA LEU A 406 12.96 15.66 -20.65
C LEU A 406 12.05 16.86 -20.29
N THR A 407 10.88 16.93 -20.93
CA THR A 407 9.94 18.06 -20.77
C THR A 407 8.94 17.85 -19.62
N GLN A 408 8.84 16.62 -19.13
CA GLN A 408 7.92 16.20 -18.08
C GLN A 408 8.33 16.78 -16.73
N ARG A 409 7.39 16.98 -15.82
CA ARG A 409 7.68 17.40 -14.44
C ARG A 409 6.78 16.65 -13.48
N PHE A 410 7.33 16.31 -12.32
CA PHE A 410 6.58 15.78 -11.19
C PHE A 410 6.07 16.96 -10.37
N VAL A 411 4.76 17.04 -10.17
CA VAL A 411 4.12 18.10 -9.37
C VAL A 411 3.12 17.49 -8.39
N VAL A 412 3.11 18.00 -7.16
CA VAL A 412 2.12 17.59 -6.15
C VAL A 412 0.81 18.30 -6.43
N LEU A 413 -0.29 17.58 -6.31
CA LEU A 413 -1.64 18.10 -6.36
C LEU A 413 -2.16 18.38 -4.95
N HIS A 414 -3.11 19.30 -4.84
CA HIS A 414 -3.74 19.61 -3.57
C HIS A 414 -4.41 18.36 -2.99
N SER A 415 -4.21 18.14 -1.68
CA SER A 415 -4.90 17.12 -0.92
C SER A 415 -5.48 17.71 0.36
N THR A 416 -6.53 17.07 0.86
CA THR A 416 -7.22 17.39 2.11
C THR A 416 -7.07 16.31 3.17
N ASP A 417 -6.32 15.24 2.88
CA ASP A 417 -6.08 14.10 3.77
C ASP A 417 -4.60 13.65 3.70
N GLN A 418 -4.29 12.46 4.24
CA GLN A 418 -2.94 11.90 4.24
C GLN A 418 -2.51 11.29 2.88
N ILE A 419 -3.35 11.34 1.86
CA ILE A 419 -3.00 10.86 0.53
C ILE A 419 -2.36 12.00 -0.27
N ALA A 420 -1.14 11.79 -0.75
CA ALA A 420 -0.53 12.69 -1.73
C ALA A 420 -0.84 12.18 -3.15
N SER A 421 -1.22 13.10 -4.03
CA SER A 421 -1.35 12.85 -5.47
C SER A 421 -0.24 13.58 -6.22
N VAL A 422 0.50 12.87 -7.07
CA VAL A 422 1.58 13.43 -7.90
C VAL A 422 1.23 13.27 -9.37
N ALA A 423 1.18 14.39 -10.09
CA ALA A 423 1.00 14.41 -11.55
C ALA A 423 2.36 14.47 -12.26
N VAL A 424 2.49 13.73 -13.37
CA VAL A 424 3.73 13.62 -14.15
C VAL A 424 3.47 13.81 -15.63
N ALA A 425 3.65 15.02 -16.16
CA ALA A 425 3.35 15.33 -17.57
C ALA A 425 4.22 16.48 -18.10
N PRO A 426 4.23 16.75 -19.42
CA PRO A 426 4.94 17.91 -19.96
C PRO A 426 4.56 19.20 -19.22
N ARG A 427 5.55 20.05 -18.92
CA ARG A 427 5.32 21.30 -18.17
C ARG A 427 4.19 22.16 -18.74
N SER A 428 4.09 22.24 -20.07
CA SER A 428 3.02 23.00 -20.74
C SER A 428 1.63 22.40 -20.52
N ALA A 429 1.51 21.07 -20.49
CA ALA A 429 0.25 20.37 -20.28
C ALA A 429 -0.24 20.57 -18.84
N LEU A 430 0.67 20.46 -17.86
CA LEU A 430 0.37 20.73 -16.45
C LEU A 430 -0.09 22.18 -16.24
N GLN A 431 0.65 23.15 -16.81
CA GLN A 431 0.26 24.56 -16.71
C GLN A 431 -1.13 24.80 -17.29
N PHE A 432 -1.43 24.24 -18.46
CA PHE A 432 -2.75 24.34 -19.06
C PHE A 432 -3.84 23.77 -18.13
N ALA A 433 -3.63 22.58 -17.56
CA ALA A 433 -4.60 21.96 -16.66
C ALA A 433 -4.83 22.78 -15.37
N PHE A 434 -3.78 23.43 -14.83
CA PHE A 434 -3.90 24.36 -13.71
C PHE A 434 -4.68 25.63 -14.09
N ASP A 435 -4.40 26.22 -15.25
CA ASP A 435 -5.10 27.41 -15.73
C ASP A 435 -6.59 27.15 -15.93
N GLN A 436 -6.94 25.94 -16.37
CA GLN A 436 -8.32 25.48 -16.50
C GLN A 436 -8.97 25.02 -15.18
N ARG A 437 -8.21 24.97 -14.07
CA ARG A 437 -8.63 24.41 -12.77
C ARG A 437 -9.16 22.99 -12.87
N TRP A 438 -8.58 22.21 -13.77
CA TRP A 438 -8.89 20.80 -13.93
C TRP A 438 -8.18 19.93 -12.90
N ILE A 439 -7.04 20.42 -12.43
CA ILE A 439 -6.30 19.94 -11.28
C ILE A 439 -5.82 21.17 -10.50
N VAL A 440 -5.52 21.00 -9.22
CA VAL A 440 -5.09 22.10 -8.34
C VAL A 440 -3.68 21.79 -7.84
N PRO A 441 -2.71 22.72 -7.97
CA PRO A 441 -1.36 22.49 -7.45
C PRO A 441 -1.39 22.45 -5.92
N GLY A 442 -0.65 21.50 -5.34
CA GLY A 442 -0.51 21.32 -3.90
C GLY A 442 0.86 21.72 -3.37
N GLN A 443 1.05 21.52 -2.06
CA GLN A 443 2.35 21.60 -1.40
C GLN A 443 2.78 20.20 -0.96
N ALA A 444 4.06 19.88 -1.09
CA ALA A 444 4.56 18.52 -0.85
C ALA A 444 4.31 18.01 0.57
N GLN A 445 4.35 18.90 1.56
CA GLN A 445 4.13 18.55 2.97
C GLN A 445 2.66 18.56 3.39
N GLN A 446 1.75 19.06 2.55
CA GLN A 446 0.36 19.28 2.95
C GLN A 446 -0.34 18.00 3.41
N ALA A 447 -0.15 16.89 2.71
CA ALA A 447 -0.78 15.62 3.05
C ALA A 447 -0.28 15.09 4.40
N MET A 448 1.03 15.15 4.63
CA MET A 448 1.64 14.78 5.92
C MET A 448 1.13 15.66 7.07
N GLU A 449 1.08 16.98 6.87
CA GLU A 449 0.59 17.91 7.90
C GLU A 449 -0.88 17.63 8.25
N SER A 450 -1.69 17.32 7.25
CA SER A 450 -3.11 16.98 7.41
C SER A 450 -3.28 15.65 8.17
N GLY A 451 -2.53 14.61 7.79
CA GLY A 451 -2.53 13.31 8.48
C GLY A 451 -2.12 13.44 9.95
N LYS A 452 -0.98 14.07 10.23
CA LYS A 452 -0.51 14.31 11.62
C LYS A 452 -1.49 15.13 12.46
N ALA A 453 -2.17 16.10 11.84
CA ALA A 453 -3.18 16.88 12.54
C ALA A 453 -4.38 16.02 12.95
N PHE A 454 -4.82 15.12 12.06
CA PHE A 454 -5.88 14.16 12.33
C PHE A 454 -5.49 13.17 13.44
N GLU A 455 -4.30 12.57 13.37
CA GLU A 455 -3.81 11.68 14.43
C GLU A 455 -3.75 12.36 15.80
N ALA A 456 -3.26 13.61 15.84
CA ALA A 456 -3.21 14.39 17.06
C ALA A 456 -4.61 14.69 17.62
N GLU A 457 -5.63 14.80 16.77
CA GLU A 457 -7.03 14.93 17.19
C GLU A 457 -7.55 13.63 17.79
N VAL A 458 -7.36 12.50 17.10
CA VAL A 458 -7.76 11.17 17.58
C VAL A 458 -7.10 10.84 18.92
N LEU A 459 -5.80 11.09 19.07
CA LEU A 459 -5.07 10.86 20.32
C LEU A 459 -5.60 11.73 21.47
N ARG A 460 -6.04 12.97 21.21
CA ARG A 460 -6.65 13.82 22.24
C ARG A 460 -8.00 13.26 22.68
N ASP A 461 -8.80 12.73 21.76
CA ASP A 461 -10.10 12.15 22.10
C ASP A 461 -9.98 10.83 22.85
N LEU A 462 -8.97 10.00 22.55
CA LEU A 462 -8.69 8.77 23.30
C LEU A 462 -8.18 9.03 24.73
N GLN A 463 -7.68 10.23 25.03
CA GLN A 463 -7.21 10.63 26.36
C GLN A 463 -8.33 11.22 27.25
N ARG A 464 -9.49 11.53 26.69
CA ARG A 464 -10.68 11.99 27.42
C ARG A 464 -11.43 10.81 28.03
#